data_AF-A0A1S8LZS8-F1
#
_entry.id   AF-A0A1S8LZS8-F1
#
_cell.length_a   1.000
_cell.length_b   1.000
_cell.length_c   1.000
_cell.angle_alpha   90.00
_cell.angle_beta   90.00
_cell.angle_gamma   90.00
#
_symmetry.space_group_name_H-M   'P 1'
#
loop_
_entity.id
_entity.type
_entity.pdbx_description
1 polymer ?
#
loop_
_entity_poly.entity_id
_entity_poly.type
_entity_poly.pdbx_seq_one_letter_code
_entity_poly.pdbx_strand_id
1 'polypeptide(L)'
;MEKSNKNNLVQRLGFWSSTFATIFSLMFLVATLIPLDLDWKGISQYKLDYTSVPVFIFTVPCLLLALSFLILVISLYYKTKSRNHFLCFLALIFTVICVGQITMNCYLQMSSVRLSIENGDINGFTAFAFGNPDSLFWSIIILGYSFLSIALLFLAPVFRGSKSNLAVRWIFIFNGILGIIAFFQGILKISSMPIEFVLFGISFPIATALIACLFKNNCIS
;
A
#
# COMPACT_ATOMS: atom_id res chain seq x y z
N MET A 1 -26.45 -11.37 -22.49
CA MET A 1 -26.70 -10.48 -21.33
C MET A 1 -25.65 -10.67 -20.22
N GLU A 2 -25.34 -11.88 -19.79
CA GLU A 2 -24.41 -12.15 -18.66
C GLU A 2 -22.99 -11.59 -18.84
N LYS A 3 -22.37 -11.75 -20.02
CA LYS A 3 -21.06 -11.13 -20.35
C LYS A 3 -21.07 -9.59 -20.29
N SER A 4 -22.19 -8.96 -20.66
CA SER A 4 -22.33 -7.50 -20.63
C SER A 4 -22.47 -6.98 -19.18
N ASN A 5 -23.25 -7.68 -18.35
CA ASN A 5 -23.36 -7.36 -16.92
C ASN A 5 -22.03 -7.53 -16.18
N LYS A 6 -21.30 -8.62 -16.46
CA LYS A 6 -19.96 -8.85 -15.87
C LYS A 6 -18.97 -7.73 -16.24
N ASN A 7 -18.95 -7.31 -17.51
CA ASN A 7 -18.07 -6.23 -17.95
C ASN A 7 -18.42 -4.87 -17.31
N ASN A 8 -19.71 -4.60 -17.09
CA ASN A 8 -20.18 -3.40 -16.38
C ASN A 8 -19.80 -3.42 -14.91
N LEU A 9 -19.91 -4.57 -14.23
CA LEU A 9 -19.50 -4.73 -12.84
C LEU A 9 -17.99 -4.49 -12.68
N VAL A 10 -17.16 -5.14 -13.50
CA VAL A 10 -15.70 -4.99 -13.47
C VAL A 10 -15.31 -3.53 -13.71
N GLN A 11 -16.00 -2.83 -14.62
CA GLN A 11 -15.72 -1.43 -14.88
C GLN A 11 -16.07 -0.53 -13.69
N ARG A 12 -17.23 -0.74 -13.06
CA ARG A 12 -17.64 0.01 -11.88
C ARG A 12 -16.72 -0.24 -10.69
N LEU A 13 -16.38 -1.50 -10.42
CA LEU A 13 -15.48 -1.87 -9.34
C LEU A 13 -14.10 -1.27 -9.57
N GLY A 14 -13.53 -1.40 -10.77
CA GLY A 14 -12.23 -0.81 -11.11
C GLY A 14 -12.19 0.71 -10.93
N PHE A 15 -13.24 1.42 -11.37
CA PHE A 15 -13.38 2.85 -11.15
C PHE A 15 -13.37 3.19 -9.65
N TRP A 16 -14.31 2.66 -8.88
CA TRP A 16 -14.42 2.99 -7.45
C TRP A 16 -13.21 2.56 -6.64
N SER A 17 -12.66 1.38 -6.89
CA SER A 17 -11.46 0.91 -6.20
C SER A 17 -10.26 1.80 -6.47
N SER A 18 -10.10 2.29 -7.70
CA SER A 18 -9.02 3.23 -8.03
C SER A 18 -9.23 4.61 -7.38
N THR A 19 -10.47 5.13 -7.34
CA THR A 19 -10.79 6.37 -6.63
C THR A 19 -10.52 6.26 -5.13
N PHE A 20 -10.96 5.17 -4.50
CA PHE A 20 -10.70 4.93 -3.09
C PHE A 20 -9.20 4.75 -2.81
N ALA A 21 -8.47 4.02 -3.66
CA ALA A 21 -7.03 3.91 -3.55
C ALA A 21 -6.34 5.29 -3.65
N THR A 22 -6.80 6.20 -4.50
CA THR A 22 -6.29 7.58 -4.53
C THR A 22 -6.53 8.30 -3.22
N ILE A 23 -7.77 8.28 -2.71
CA ILE A 23 -8.14 8.98 -1.46
C ILE A 23 -7.32 8.45 -0.29
N PHE A 24 -7.27 7.12 -0.11
CA PHE A 24 -6.55 6.52 1.01
C PHE A 24 -5.03 6.67 0.88
N SER A 25 -4.50 6.70 -0.34
CA SER A 25 -3.08 7.01 -0.55
C SER A 25 -2.73 8.45 -0.20
N LEU A 26 -3.62 9.41 -0.46
CA LEU A 26 -3.43 10.80 -0.05
C LEU A 26 -3.53 10.94 1.48
N MET A 27 -4.50 10.27 2.11
CA MET A 27 -4.60 10.21 3.56
C MET A 27 -3.35 9.60 4.19
N PHE A 28 -2.83 8.52 3.60
CA PHE A 28 -1.58 7.89 4.03
C PHE A 28 -0.38 8.83 3.87
N LEU A 29 -0.26 9.54 2.74
CA LEU A 29 0.79 10.55 2.54
C LEU A 29 0.73 11.62 3.65
N VAL A 30 -0.45 12.15 3.95
CA VAL A 30 -0.61 13.12 5.05
C VAL A 30 -0.20 12.52 6.38
N ALA A 31 -0.58 11.26 6.67
CA ALA A 31 -0.19 10.57 7.88
C ALA A 31 1.33 10.41 8.02
N THR A 32 2.06 10.20 6.91
CA THR A 32 3.55 10.14 6.93
C THR A 32 4.23 11.48 7.20
N LEU A 33 3.54 12.60 6.95
CA LEU A 33 4.06 13.95 7.20
C LEU A 33 3.82 14.44 8.63
N ILE A 34 2.94 13.77 9.37
CA ILE A 34 2.78 14.02 10.80
C ILE A 34 4.07 13.55 11.47
N PRO A 35 4.78 14.42 12.23
CA PRO A 35 6.00 14.03 12.91
C PRO A 35 5.73 12.83 13.80
N LEU A 36 6.26 11.68 13.39
CA LEU A 36 6.44 10.55 14.29
C LEU A 36 7.66 10.90 15.11
N ASP A 37 7.50 11.03 16.43
CA ASP A 37 8.64 11.16 17.34
C ASP A 37 9.37 9.81 17.35
N LEU A 38 10.22 9.60 16.34
CA LEU A 38 11.00 8.39 16.13
C LEU A 38 12.27 8.37 17.00
N ASP A 39 12.44 9.35 17.89
CA ASP A 39 13.47 9.33 18.93
C ASP A 39 13.10 8.26 19.98
N TRP A 40 13.37 7.02 19.62
CA TRP A 40 13.01 5.86 20.41
C TRP A 40 13.79 5.82 21.72
N LYS A 41 13.13 6.22 22.80
CA LYS A 41 13.67 6.23 24.18
C LYS A 41 13.35 4.95 24.96
N GLY A 42 12.84 3.92 24.28
CA GLY A 42 12.42 2.66 24.88
C GLY A 42 10.92 2.58 25.16
N ILE A 43 10.44 1.36 25.40
CA ILE A 43 9.01 1.06 25.52
C ILE A 43 8.36 1.72 26.75
N SER A 44 9.14 1.94 27.82
CA SER A 44 8.66 2.62 29.03
C SER A 44 8.31 4.08 28.76
N GLN A 45 9.16 4.80 28.02
CA GLN A 45 8.89 6.18 27.63
C GLN A 45 7.75 6.24 26.61
N TYR A 46 7.77 5.31 25.63
CA TYR A 46 6.70 5.21 24.64
C TYR A 46 5.32 5.02 25.27
N LYS A 47 5.21 4.24 26.37
CA LYS A 47 3.96 4.10 27.13
C LYS A 47 3.50 5.42 27.75
N LEU A 48 4.41 6.21 28.32
CA LEU A 48 4.07 7.48 28.97
C LEU A 48 3.54 8.50 27.96
N ASP A 49 4.16 8.53 26.78
CA ASP A 49 3.81 9.45 25.69
C ASP A 49 2.76 8.86 24.74
N TYR A 50 2.23 7.66 25.05
CA TYR A 50 1.39 6.91 24.13
C TYR A 50 0.05 7.61 23.90
N THR A 51 -0.27 7.83 22.62
CA THR A 51 -1.62 8.14 22.18
C THR A 51 -1.99 7.22 21.02
N SER A 52 -3.22 6.74 21.00
CA SER A 52 -3.70 5.86 19.93
C SER A 52 -3.95 6.60 18.61
N VAL A 53 -4.08 7.93 18.65
CA VAL A 53 -4.50 8.76 17.50
C VAL A 53 -3.52 8.66 16.32
N PRO A 54 -2.19 8.85 16.48
CA PRO A 54 -1.24 8.69 15.37
C PRO A 54 -1.26 7.28 14.77
N VAL A 55 -1.45 6.26 15.62
CA VAL A 55 -1.56 4.86 15.17
C VAL A 55 -2.75 4.72 14.22
N PHE A 56 -3.95 5.17 14.63
CA PHE A 56 -5.13 5.10 13.76
C PHE A 56 -5.01 5.91 12.48
N ILE A 57 -4.45 7.13 12.56
CA ILE A 57 -4.24 7.99 11.40
C ILE A 57 -3.32 7.32 10.37
N PHE A 58 -2.34 6.54 10.80
CA PHE A 58 -1.45 5.80 9.90
C PHE A 58 -2.06 4.48 9.42
N THR A 59 -2.56 3.64 10.33
CA THR A 59 -2.95 2.26 10.02
C THR A 59 -4.26 2.14 9.27
N VAL A 60 -5.24 3.01 9.53
CA VAL A 60 -6.56 2.94 8.88
C VAL A 60 -6.46 3.25 7.38
N PRO A 61 -5.83 4.35 6.93
CA PRO A 61 -5.63 4.60 5.50
C PRO A 61 -4.77 3.52 4.84
N CYS A 62 -3.73 3.03 5.52
CA CYS A 62 -2.87 1.97 4.99
C CYS A 62 -3.65 0.67 4.69
N LEU A 63 -4.50 0.25 5.64
CA LEU A 63 -5.38 -0.91 5.48
C LEU A 63 -6.38 -0.73 4.33
N LEU A 64 -7.08 0.40 4.31
CA LEU A 64 -8.11 0.67 3.31
C LEU A 64 -7.51 0.83 1.91
N LEU A 65 -6.30 1.38 1.81
CA LEU A 65 -5.52 1.47 0.58
C LEU A 65 -5.21 0.08 0.03
N ALA A 66 -4.69 -0.83 0.87
CA ALA A 66 -4.34 -2.19 0.46
C ALA A 66 -5.57 -2.96 -0.08
N LEU A 67 -6.71 -2.89 0.63
CA LEU A 67 -7.95 -3.53 0.20
C LEU A 67 -8.50 -2.94 -1.10
N SER A 68 -8.48 -1.61 -1.22
CA SER A 68 -8.91 -0.94 -2.45
C SER A 68 -8.02 -1.33 -3.64
N PHE A 69 -6.71 -1.42 -3.42
CA PHE A 69 -5.78 -1.82 -4.45
C PHE A 69 -5.98 -3.28 -4.87
N LEU A 70 -6.29 -4.20 -3.96
CA LEU A 70 -6.62 -5.59 -4.32
C LEU A 70 -7.80 -5.66 -5.32
N ILE A 71 -8.88 -4.95 -5.03
CA ILE A 71 -10.06 -4.89 -5.92
C ILE A 71 -9.68 -4.29 -7.27
N LEU A 72 -8.79 -3.29 -7.28
CA LEU A 72 -8.29 -2.70 -8.51
C LEU A 72 -7.51 -3.72 -9.36
N VAL A 73 -6.60 -4.48 -8.76
CA VAL A 73 -5.79 -5.49 -9.46
C VAL A 73 -6.68 -6.60 -10.03
N ILE A 74 -7.69 -7.05 -9.29
CA ILE A 74 -8.69 -8.01 -9.79
C ILE A 74 -9.45 -7.43 -10.98
N SER A 75 -9.86 -6.16 -10.89
CA SER A 75 -10.58 -5.49 -11.98
C SER A 75 -9.72 -5.34 -13.24
N LEU A 76 -8.43 -5.03 -13.07
CA LEU A 76 -7.45 -4.98 -14.15
C LEU A 76 -7.22 -6.36 -14.77
N TYR A 77 -7.11 -7.42 -13.96
CA TYR A 77 -6.98 -8.79 -14.45
C TYR A 77 -8.11 -9.14 -15.42
N TYR A 78 -9.37 -8.85 -15.06
CA TYR A 78 -10.53 -9.12 -15.92
C TYR A 78 -10.66 -8.20 -17.13
N LYS A 79 -10.06 -7.00 -17.13
CA LYS A 79 -10.05 -6.09 -18.29
C LYS A 79 -8.92 -6.37 -19.27
N THR A 80 -7.87 -7.05 -18.83
CA THR A 80 -6.65 -7.24 -19.62
C THR A 80 -6.82 -8.30 -20.71
N LYS A 81 -6.17 -8.11 -21.86
CA LYS A 81 -6.11 -9.12 -22.93
C LYS A 81 -5.32 -10.37 -22.51
N SER A 82 -5.66 -11.52 -23.11
CA SER A 82 -5.06 -12.83 -22.81
C SER A 82 -3.51 -12.85 -22.80
N ARG A 83 -2.84 -12.03 -23.60
CA ARG A 83 -1.36 -11.98 -23.67
C ARG A 83 -0.70 -11.60 -22.35
N ASN A 84 -1.36 -10.78 -21.54
CA ASN A 84 -0.81 -10.27 -20.27
C ASN A 84 -1.45 -10.94 -19.04
N HIS A 85 -2.35 -11.92 -19.22
CA HIS A 85 -3.03 -12.60 -18.10
C HIS A 85 -2.05 -13.20 -17.09
N PHE A 86 -0.97 -13.82 -17.57
CA PHE A 86 0.05 -14.39 -16.68
C PHE A 86 0.68 -13.33 -15.78
N LEU A 87 1.02 -12.16 -16.33
CA LEU A 87 1.60 -11.05 -15.56
C LEU A 87 0.59 -10.46 -14.57
N CYS A 88 -0.67 -10.26 -14.99
CA CYS A 88 -1.72 -9.80 -14.07
C CYS A 88 -2.00 -10.79 -12.95
N PHE A 89 -1.93 -12.09 -13.23
CA PHE A 89 -2.10 -13.13 -12.23
C PHE A 89 -0.95 -13.12 -11.22
N LEU A 90 0.29 -12.95 -11.69
CA LEU A 90 1.45 -12.82 -10.82
C LEU A 90 1.35 -11.56 -9.94
N ALA A 91 0.95 -10.43 -10.52
CA ALA A 91 0.67 -9.21 -9.76
C ALA A 91 -0.42 -9.42 -8.69
N LEU A 92 -1.48 -10.17 -9.01
CA LEU A 92 -2.53 -10.50 -8.07
C LEU A 92 -2.00 -11.32 -6.88
N ILE A 93 -1.15 -12.33 -7.12
CA ILE A 93 -0.53 -13.13 -6.05
C ILE A 93 0.26 -12.23 -5.10
N PHE A 94 1.16 -11.40 -5.62
CA PHE A 94 1.95 -10.49 -4.80
C PHE A 94 1.09 -9.47 -4.05
N THR A 95 0.01 -8.99 -4.69
CA THR A 95 -0.95 -8.09 -4.04
C THR A 95 -1.67 -8.78 -2.88
N VAL A 96 -2.09 -10.04 -3.04
CA VAL A 96 -2.72 -10.81 -1.96
C VAL A 96 -1.78 -11.01 -0.78
N ILE A 97 -0.50 -11.34 -1.04
CA ILE A 97 0.53 -11.48 0.01
C ILE A 97 0.69 -10.15 0.76
N CYS A 98 0.86 -9.04 0.03
CA CYS A 98 0.95 -7.70 0.61
C CYS A 98 -0.28 -7.37 1.48
N VAL A 99 -1.49 -7.58 0.95
CA VAL A 99 -2.74 -7.25 1.67
C VAL A 99 -2.86 -8.07 2.95
N GLY A 100 -2.49 -9.35 2.92
CA GLY A 100 -2.49 -10.19 4.12
C GLY A 100 -1.55 -9.64 5.20
N GLN A 101 -0.32 -9.28 4.82
CA GLN A 101 0.67 -8.71 5.74
C GLN A 101 0.22 -7.37 6.32
N ILE A 102 -0.19 -6.42 5.47
CA ILE A 102 -0.64 -5.09 5.90
C ILE A 102 -1.88 -5.21 6.79
N THR A 103 -2.84 -6.06 6.42
CA THR A 103 -4.07 -6.25 7.21
C THR A 103 -3.76 -6.78 8.61
N MET A 104 -2.94 -7.83 8.70
CA MET A 104 -2.52 -8.40 9.98
C MET A 104 -1.79 -7.36 10.83
N ASN A 105 -0.82 -6.65 10.24
CA ASN A 105 0.02 -5.70 10.95
C ASN A 105 -0.76 -4.48 11.44
N CYS A 106 -1.61 -3.89 10.60
CA CYS A 106 -2.48 -2.78 10.98
C CYS A 106 -3.50 -3.19 12.05
N TYR A 107 -4.10 -4.38 11.94
CA TYR A 107 -5.04 -4.87 12.95
C TYR A 107 -4.36 -5.06 14.30
N LEU A 108 -3.16 -5.65 14.35
CA LEU A 108 -2.40 -5.85 15.59
C LEU A 108 -2.10 -4.52 16.30
N GLN A 109 -1.72 -3.47 15.55
CA GLN A 109 -1.50 -2.14 16.13
C GLN A 109 -2.76 -1.54 16.74
N MET A 110 -3.90 -1.66 16.05
CA MET A 110 -5.17 -1.10 16.51
C MET A 110 -5.83 -1.93 17.62
N SER A 111 -5.44 -3.20 17.78
CA SER A 111 -5.99 -4.12 18.77
C SER A 111 -4.98 -4.40 19.88
N SER A 112 -4.29 -5.55 19.83
CA SER A 112 -3.47 -6.07 20.91
C SER A 112 -2.37 -5.11 21.36
N VAL A 113 -1.63 -4.48 20.44
CA VAL A 113 -0.52 -3.60 20.83
C VAL A 113 -1.03 -2.36 21.55
N ARG A 114 -2.05 -1.69 21.01
CA ARG A 114 -2.70 -0.54 21.66
C ARG A 114 -3.23 -0.91 23.04
N LEU A 115 -4.06 -1.96 23.12
CA LEU A 115 -4.72 -2.37 24.36
C LEU A 115 -3.69 -2.74 25.45
N SER A 116 -2.61 -3.43 25.08
CA SER A 116 -1.55 -3.78 26.02
C SER A 116 -0.82 -2.54 26.55
N ILE A 117 -0.47 -1.58 25.69
CA ILE A 117 0.20 -0.34 26.11
C ILE A 117 -0.73 0.50 27.00
N GLU A 118 -2.02 0.63 26.64
CA GLU A 118 -3.02 1.36 27.41
C GLU A 118 -3.26 0.74 28.80
N ASN A 119 -3.29 -0.60 28.89
CA ASN A 119 -3.36 -1.34 30.16
C ASN A 119 -2.03 -1.35 30.92
N GLY A 120 -0.97 -0.83 30.31
CA GLY A 120 0.35 -0.73 30.89
C GLY A 120 1.16 -2.01 30.89
N ASP A 121 0.71 -3.06 30.19
CA ASP A 121 1.45 -4.29 29.93
C ASP A 121 2.34 -4.11 28.70
N ILE A 122 3.62 -3.84 28.95
CA ILE A 122 4.62 -3.55 27.92
C ILE A 122 5.58 -4.71 27.66
N ASN A 123 5.47 -5.80 28.44
CA ASN A 123 6.39 -6.91 28.36
C ASN A 123 6.21 -7.65 27.04
N GLY A 124 7.29 -7.74 26.24
CA GLY A 124 7.27 -8.38 24.93
C GLY A 124 6.71 -7.51 23.79
N PHE A 125 6.15 -6.32 24.07
CA PHE A 125 5.56 -5.44 23.05
C PHE A 125 6.55 -4.48 22.38
N THR A 126 7.78 -4.36 22.90
CA THR A 126 8.87 -3.57 22.27
C THR A 126 9.08 -3.90 20.80
N ALA A 127 9.06 -5.20 20.45
CA ALA A 127 9.26 -5.66 19.07
C ALA A 127 8.07 -5.35 18.16
N PHE A 128 6.90 -5.03 18.71
CA PHE A 128 5.69 -4.73 17.93
C PHE A 128 5.33 -3.25 17.94
N ALA A 129 5.93 -2.44 18.81
CA ALA A 129 5.54 -1.03 18.97
C ALA A 129 5.74 -0.21 17.68
N PHE A 130 4.68 0.44 17.22
CA PHE A 130 4.71 1.37 16.09
C PHE A 130 5.79 2.47 16.23
N GLY A 131 5.99 2.97 17.45
CA GLY A 131 7.00 4.00 17.74
C GLY A 131 8.45 3.51 17.69
N ASN A 132 8.70 2.20 17.67
CA ASN A 132 10.04 1.64 17.58
C ASN A 132 10.43 1.46 16.10
N PRO A 133 11.41 2.21 15.55
CA PRO A 133 11.84 2.10 14.15
C PRO A 133 12.36 0.70 13.79
N ASP A 134 12.95 -0.01 14.75
CA ASP A 134 13.49 -1.37 14.59
C ASP A 134 12.45 -2.46 14.89
N SER A 135 11.17 -2.13 14.97
CA SER A 135 10.11 -3.10 15.25
C SER A 135 9.85 -4.07 14.08
N LEU A 136 9.28 -5.21 14.43
CA LEU A 136 8.63 -6.14 13.49
C LEU A 136 7.54 -5.43 12.69
N PHE A 137 6.86 -4.44 13.27
CA PHE A 137 5.86 -3.64 12.57
C PHE A 137 6.48 -3.00 11.31
N TRP A 138 7.57 -2.23 11.45
CA TRP A 138 8.21 -1.57 10.31
C TRP A 138 8.83 -2.57 9.34
N SER A 139 9.41 -3.65 9.86
CA SER A 139 9.97 -4.74 9.02
C SER A 139 8.90 -5.36 8.11
N ILE A 140 7.71 -5.64 8.66
CA ILE A 140 6.58 -6.20 7.91
C ILE A 140 5.98 -5.17 6.95
N ILE A 141 5.89 -3.88 7.34
CA ILE A 141 5.45 -2.81 6.43
C ILE A 141 6.38 -2.74 5.22
N ILE A 142 7.69 -2.63 5.42
CA ILE A 142 8.67 -2.54 4.32
C ILE A 142 8.52 -3.73 3.38
N LEU A 143 8.47 -4.95 3.93
CA LEU A 143 8.31 -6.18 3.15
C LEU A 143 6.99 -6.19 2.35
N GLY A 144 5.89 -5.77 2.95
CA GLY A 144 4.58 -5.67 2.29
C GLY A 144 4.62 -4.70 1.11
N TYR A 145 5.17 -3.51 1.31
CA TYR A 145 5.33 -2.53 0.22
C TYR A 145 6.30 -3.00 -0.86
N SER A 146 7.32 -3.80 -0.54
CA SER A 146 8.18 -4.43 -1.55
C SER A 146 7.38 -5.40 -2.44
N PHE A 147 6.50 -6.23 -1.86
CA PHE A 147 5.62 -7.08 -2.66
C PHE A 147 4.61 -6.27 -3.49
N LEU A 148 4.07 -5.18 -2.94
CA LEU A 148 3.25 -4.25 -3.70
C LEU A 148 4.01 -3.68 -4.91
N SER A 149 5.25 -3.24 -4.73
CA SER A 149 6.10 -2.72 -5.80
C SER A 149 6.41 -3.78 -6.87
N ILE A 150 6.63 -5.04 -6.48
CA ILE A 150 6.76 -6.15 -7.42
C ILE A 150 5.46 -6.34 -8.22
N ALA A 151 4.30 -6.27 -7.57
CA ALA A 151 3.01 -6.34 -8.26
C ALA A 151 2.84 -5.20 -9.29
N LEU A 152 3.27 -3.98 -8.95
CA LEU A 152 3.24 -2.84 -9.88
C LEU A 152 4.13 -3.06 -11.10
N LEU A 153 5.32 -3.65 -10.94
CA LEU A 153 6.19 -4.02 -12.06
C LEU A 153 5.51 -5.02 -13.01
N PHE A 154 4.78 -6.00 -12.48
CA PHE A 154 4.03 -6.95 -13.30
C PHE A 154 2.77 -6.35 -13.95
N LEU A 155 2.17 -5.32 -13.35
CA LEU A 155 1.05 -4.59 -13.95
C LEU A 155 1.50 -3.57 -15.00
N ALA A 156 2.72 -3.06 -14.93
CA ALA A 156 3.19 -2.02 -15.85
C ALA A 156 3.04 -2.38 -17.35
N PRO A 157 3.34 -3.63 -17.81
CA PRO A 157 3.17 -4.02 -19.21
C PRO A 157 1.71 -4.11 -19.69
N VAL A 158 0.74 -4.08 -18.78
CA VAL A 158 -0.70 -4.06 -19.09
C VAL A 158 -1.07 -2.75 -19.78
N PHE A 159 -0.53 -1.64 -19.31
CA PHE A 159 -0.87 -0.33 -19.84
C PHE A 159 -0.05 -0.02 -21.11
N ARG A 160 -0.72 -0.04 -22.27
CA ARG A 160 -0.12 0.25 -23.58
C ARG A 160 -1.00 1.16 -24.45
N GLY A 161 -0.38 1.74 -25.48
CA GLY A 161 -1.07 2.54 -26.50
C GLY A 161 -1.14 4.02 -26.16
N SER A 162 -2.17 4.44 -25.42
CA SER A 162 -2.45 5.86 -25.15
C SER A 162 -1.40 6.52 -24.23
N LYS A 163 -1.28 7.86 -24.31
CA LYS A 163 -0.38 8.65 -23.45
C LYS A 163 -0.66 8.41 -21.96
N SER A 164 -1.93 8.35 -21.56
CA SER A 164 -2.33 8.09 -20.17
C SER A 164 -1.96 6.68 -19.71
N ASN A 165 -2.11 5.66 -20.57
CA ASN A 165 -1.64 4.30 -20.26
C ASN A 165 -0.11 4.26 -20.08
N LEU A 166 0.63 4.94 -20.96
CA LEU A 166 2.08 5.02 -20.84
C LEU A 166 2.53 5.76 -19.57
N ALA A 167 1.83 6.83 -19.17
CA ALA A 167 2.10 7.52 -17.92
C ALA A 167 1.94 6.59 -16.71
N VAL A 168 0.82 5.84 -16.63
CA VAL A 168 0.60 4.85 -15.57
C VAL A 168 1.70 3.80 -15.57
N ARG A 169 2.07 3.27 -16.74
CA ARG A 169 3.15 2.28 -16.89
C ARG A 169 4.47 2.78 -16.29
N TRP A 170 4.88 3.99 -16.62
CA TRP A 170 6.15 4.53 -16.12
C TRP A 170 6.10 4.83 -14.62
N ILE A 171 4.97 5.31 -14.11
CA ILE A 171 4.78 5.51 -12.67
C ILE A 171 4.81 4.16 -11.93
N PHE A 172 4.24 3.10 -12.50
CA PHE A 172 4.31 1.76 -11.91
C PHE A 172 5.73 1.19 -11.91
N ILE A 173 6.50 1.40 -12.98
CA ILE A 173 7.92 1.03 -13.03
C ILE A 173 8.72 1.79 -11.98
N PHE A 174 8.50 3.11 -11.88
CA PHE A 174 9.15 3.96 -10.90
C PHE A 174 8.88 3.50 -9.47
N ASN A 175 7.61 3.29 -9.09
CA ASN A 175 7.23 2.74 -7.79
C ASN A 175 7.76 1.33 -7.55
N GLY A 176 7.84 0.53 -8.60
CA GLY A 176 8.46 -0.78 -8.59
C GLY A 176 9.92 -0.73 -8.15
N ILE A 177 10.70 0.16 -8.76
CA ILE A 177 12.12 0.37 -8.45
C ILE A 177 12.29 0.92 -7.03
N LEU A 178 11.48 1.91 -6.63
CA LEU A 178 11.52 2.46 -5.27
C LEU A 178 11.33 1.40 -4.20
N GLY A 179 10.38 0.47 -4.37
CA GLY A 179 10.15 -0.60 -3.38
C GLY A 179 11.27 -1.63 -3.30
N ILE A 180 11.99 -1.87 -4.41
CA ILE A 180 13.20 -2.72 -4.41
C ILE A 180 14.33 -2.01 -3.65
N ILE A 181 14.51 -0.70 -3.86
CA ILE A 181 15.49 0.10 -3.12
C ILE A 181 15.16 0.07 -1.62
N ALA A 182 13.90 0.32 -1.26
CA ALA A 182 13.43 0.29 0.12
C ALA A 182 13.65 -1.07 0.79
N PHE A 183 13.47 -2.18 0.04
CA PHE A 183 13.77 -3.53 0.54
C PHE A 183 15.22 -3.67 0.98
N PHE A 184 16.17 -3.31 0.12
CA PHE A 184 17.60 -3.41 0.42
C PHE A 184 18.03 -2.42 1.50
N GLN A 185 17.49 -1.19 1.51
CA GLN A 185 17.76 -0.23 2.57
C GLN A 185 17.28 -0.73 3.94
N GLY A 186 16.12 -1.38 4.00
CA GLY A 186 15.61 -1.99 5.24
C GLY A 186 16.52 -3.10 5.76
N ILE A 187 17.09 -3.92 4.88
CA ILE A 187 18.06 -4.97 5.25
C ILE A 187 19.38 -4.37 5.74
N LEU A 188 19.88 -3.36 5.03
CA LEU A 188 21.18 -2.75 5.28
C LEU A 188 21.15 -1.65 6.36
N LYS A 189 19.97 -1.32 6.89
CA LYS A 189 19.71 -0.23 7.86
C LYS A 189 20.35 1.11 7.47
N ILE A 190 20.27 1.47 6.19
CA ILE A 190 20.95 2.66 5.63
C ILE A 190 20.22 3.96 6.04
N SER A 191 18.92 3.93 6.34
CA SER A 191 18.19 5.10 6.88
C SER A 191 16.99 4.69 7.72
N SER A 192 16.62 5.53 8.69
CA SER A 192 15.48 5.31 9.59
C SER A 192 14.12 5.70 9.00
N MET A 193 14.11 6.59 7.99
CA MET A 193 12.89 6.94 7.24
C MET A 193 13.21 7.07 5.74
N PRO A 194 12.80 6.11 4.90
CA PRO A 194 13.12 6.11 3.48
C PRO A 194 12.35 7.23 2.75
N ILE A 195 13.07 8.13 2.04
CA ILE A 195 12.51 9.13 1.10
C ILE A 195 11.56 8.48 0.09
N GLU A 196 11.79 7.19 -0.18
CA GLU A 196 11.02 6.27 -0.98
C GLU A 196 9.53 6.24 -0.57
N PHE A 197 9.20 6.30 0.72
CA PHE A 197 7.81 6.34 1.18
C PHE A 197 7.10 7.62 0.75
N VAL A 198 7.79 8.76 0.79
CA VAL A 198 7.24 10.06 0.36
C VAL A 198 7.08 10.07 -1.16
N LEU A 199 8.09 9.62 -1.90
CA LEU A 199 8.03 9.52 -3.35
C LEU A 199 6.93 8.55 -3.82
N PHE A 200 6.77 7.43 -3.12
CA PHE A 200 5.68 6.50 -3.36
C PHE A 200 4.33 7.16 -3.05
N GLY A 201 4.21 7.83 -1.91
CA GLY A 201 3.01 8.52 -1.47
C GLY A 201 2.57 9.65 -2.41
N ILE A 202 3.47 10.26 -3.18
CA ILE A 202 3.15 11.25 -4.21
C ILE A 202 2.82 10.59 -5.55
N SER A 203 3.61 9.62 -5.99
CA SER A 203 3.48 9.06 -7.34
C SER A 203 2.33 8.05 -7.45
N PHE A 204 2.07 7.26 -6.41
CA PHE A 204 0.99 6.28 -6.39
C PHE A 204 -0.43 6.85 -6.52
N PRO A 205 -0.83 7.94 -5.82
CA PRO A 205 -2.15 8.54 -5.99
C PRO A 205 -2.33 9.11 -7.41
N ILE A 206 -1.27 9.64 -8.03
CA ILE A 206 -1.32 10.10 -9.42
C ILE A 206 -1.64 8.94 -10.36
N ALA A 207 -0.99 7.78 -10.18
CA ALA A 207 -1.28 6.61 -11.02
C ALA A 207 -2.70 6.08 -10.82
N THR A 208 -3.16 5.96 -9.58
CA THR A 208 -4.53 5.48 -9.29
C THR A 208 -5.61 6.45 -9.79
N ALA A 209 -5.36 7.76 -9.73
CA ALA A 209 -6.25 8.77 -10.30
C ALA A 209 -6.35 8.67 -11.83
N LEU A 210 -5.21 8.46 -12.51
CA LEU A 210 -5.18 8.22 -13.95
C LEU A 210 -5.93 6.93 -14.32
N ILE A 211 -5.78 5.87 -13.53
CA ILE A 211 -6.52 4.61 -13.73
C ILE A 211 -8.03 4.81 -13.54
N ALA A 212 -8.46 5.62 -12.56
CA ALA A 212 -9.88 5.97 -12.41
C ALA A 212 -10.44 6.64 -13.66
N CYS A 213 -9.70 7.61 -14.23
CA CYS A 213 -10.07 8.24 -15.49
C CYS A 213 -10.12 7.24 -16.66
N LEU A 214 -9.19 6.28 -16.71
CA LEU A 214 -9.17 5.23 -17.74
C LEU A 214 -10.38 4.28 -17.64
N PHE A 215 -10.79 3.90 -16.42
CA PHE A 215 -12.01 3.11 -16.20
C PHE A 215 -13.27 3.90 -16.56
N LYS A 216 -13.33 5.19 -16.23
CA LYS A 216 -14.44 6.08 -16.60
C LYS A 216 -14.61 6.17 -18.11
N ASN A 217 -13.50 6.27 -18.85
CA ASN A 217 -13.49 6.47 -20.29
C ASN A 217 -13.42 5.16 -21.11
N ASN A 218 -13.41 3.99 -20.47
CA ASN A 218 -13.26 2.69 -21.15
C ASN A 218 -11.97 2.57 -21.99
N CYS A 219 -10.87 3.20 -21.57
CA CYS A 219 -9.62 3.26 -22.34
C CYS A 219 -8.52 2.26 -21.89
N ILE A 220 -8.88 1.29 -21.04
CA ILE A 220 -7.95 0.24 -20.60
C ILE A 220 -7.86 -0.80 -21.74
N SER A 221 -6.66 -0.98 -22.28
CA SER A 221 -6.38 -1.67 -23.55
C SER A 221 -5.79 -3.07 -23.42
#